data_AF-A0A2P2LKS1-F1
#
_entry.id   AF-A0A2P2LKS1-F1
#
_cell.length_a   1.000
_cell.length_b   1.000
_cell.length_c   1.000
_cell.angle_alpha   90.00
_cell.angle_beta   90.00
_cell.angle_gamma   90.00
#
_symmetry.space_group_name_H-M   'P 1'
#
loop_
_entity.id
_entity.type
_entity.pdbx_description
1 polymer ?
#
loop_
_entity_poly.entity_id
_entity_poly.type
_entity_poly.pdbx_seq_one_letter_code
_entity_poly.pdbx_strand_id
1 'polypeptide(L)'
;MLYDQGQLANVYLDAFCITNDVYYSSLSRDILDYLRRDMIGPEGGIFSAEDADSSEHEGSAKKEGAFYIWTSKEVFFSSSF
;
A
#
# COMPACT_ATOMS: atom_id res chain seq x y z
N MET A 1 -3.30 4.41 -3.03
CA MET A 1 -4.43 4.83 -3.91
C MET A 1 -4.27 4.20 -5.28
N LEU A 2 -5.33 4.12 -6.10
CA LEU A 2 -5.26 3.52 -7.44
C LEU A 2 -4.27 4.23 -8.37
N TYR A 3 -4.27 5.57 -8.37
CA TYR A 3 -3.42 6.34 -9.28
C TYR A 3 -1.92 6.15 -8.97
N ASP A 4 -1.55 6.03 -7.69
CA ASP A 4 -0.17 5.72 -7.28
C ASP A 4 0.26 4.36 -7.85
N GLN A 5 -0.58 3.34 -7.66
CA GLN A 5 -0.30 1.98 -8.13
C GLN A 5 -0.14 1.94 -9.66
N GLY A 6 -1.03 2.61 -10.39
CA GLY A 6 -0.93 2.69 -11.85
C GLY A 6 0.33 3.41 -12.35
N GLN A 7 0.71 4.51 -11.68
CA GLN A 7 1.93 5.24 -12.02
C GLN A 7 3.19 4.41 -11.72
N LEU A 8 3.25 3.75 -10.55
CA LEU A 8 4.37 2.91 -10.16
C LEU A 8 4.54 1.70 -11.08
N ALA A 9 3.44 1.03 -11.47
CA ALA A 9 3.48 -0.09 -12.38
C ALA A 9 4.15 0.28 -13.72
N ASN A 10 3.80 1.45 -14.27
CA ASN A 10 4.40 1.97 -15.50
C ASN A 10 5.90 2.30 -15.33
N VAL A 11 6.26 3.02 -14.26
CA VAL A 11 7.67 3.39 -13.98
C VAL A 11 8.55 2.14 -13.85
N TYR A 12 8.06 1.08 -13.19
CA TYR A 12 8.81 -0.16 -13.07
C TYR A 12 8.88 -0.96 -14.38
N LEU A 13 7.85 -0.93 -15.21
CA LEU A 13 7.93 -1.50 -16.57
C LEU A 13 8.96 -0.77 -17.43
N ASP A 14 8.98 0.56 -17.41
CA ASP A 14 9.96 1.36 -18.13
C ASP A 14 11.38 1.08 -17.63
N ALA A 15 11.57 1.01 -16.30
CA ALA A 15 12.84 0.65 -15.69
C ALA A 15 13.31 -0.74 -16.13
N PHE A 16 12.41 -1.73 -16.20
CA PHE A 16 12.72 -3.05 -16.73
C PHE A 16 13.13 -2.99 -18.21
N CYS A 17 12.42 -2.24 -19.05
CA CYS A 17 12.77 -2.08 -20.47
C CYS A 17 14.16 -1.45 -20.68
N ILE A 18 14.58 -0.54 -19.80
CA ILE A 18 15.89 0.13 -19.88
C ILE A 18 17.01 -0.75 -19.33
N THR A 19 16.78 -1.41 -18.20
CA THR A 19 17.83 -2.08 -17.42
C THR A 19 17.90 -3.59 -17.67
N ASN A 20 16.79 -4.19 -18.11
CA ASN A 20 16.55 -5.63 -18.19
C ASN A 20 16.70 -6.36 -16.84
N ASP A 21 16.64 -5.63 -15.71
CA ASP A 21 16.67 -6.22 -14.37
C ASP A 21 15.28 -6.76 -14.01
N VAL A 22 15.21 -8.09 -13.88
CA VAL A 22 13.98 -8.83 -13.57
C VAL A 22 13.29 -8.34 -12.31
N TYR A 23 14.02 -7.75 -11.36
CA TYR A 23 13.45 -7.15 -10.15
C TYR A 23 12.32 -6.16 -10.47
N TYR A 24 12.52 -5.28 -11.45
CA TYR A 24 11.52 -4.28 -11.81
C TYR A 24 10.29 -4.90 -12.49
N SER A 25 10.48 -5.95 -13.28
CA SER A 25 9.36 -6.69 -13.89
C SER A 25 8.52 -7.43 -12.84
N SER A 26 9.15 -8.00 -11.82
CA SER A 26 8.47 -8.67 -10.71
C SER A 26 7.65 -7.67 -9.90
N LEU A 27 8.23 -6.52 -9.57
CA LEU A 27 7.56 -5.50 -8.78
C LEU A 27 6.34 -4.91 -9.50
N SER A 28 6.43 -4.68 -10.82
CA SER A 28 5.28 -4.25 -11.62
C SER A 28 4.16 -5.31 -11.64
N ARG A 29 4.51 -6.60 -11.73
CA ARG A 29 3.52 -7.70 -11.64
C ARG A 29 2.86 -7.75 -10.28
N ASP A 30 3.61 -7.61 -9.20
CA ASP A 30 3.06 -7.61 -7.84
C ASP A 30 2.02 -6.49 -7.65
N ILE A 31 2.29 -5.31 -8.21
CA ILE A 31 1.33 -4.19 -8.21
C ILE A 31 0.04 -4.57 -8.97
N LEU A 32 0.17 -5.14 -10.17
CA LEU A 32 -0.99 -5.54 -10.98
C LEU A 32 -1.79 -6.67 -10.33
N ASP A 33 -1.11 -7.61 -9.66
CA ASP A 33 -1.74 -8.70 -8.92
C ASP A 33 -2.49 -8.19 -7.69
N TYR A 34 -1.94 -7.20 -6.97
CA TYR A 34 -2.66 -6.49 -5.90
C TYR A 34 -3.92 -5.79 -6.44
N LEU A 35 -3.80 -5.02 -7.53
CA LEU A 35 -4.95 -4.33 -8.13
C LEU A 35 -6.05 -5.33 -8.50
N ARG A 36 -5.67 -6.46 -9.11
CA ARG A 36 -6.62 -7.49 -9.52
C ARG A 36 -7.31 -8.17 -8.34
N ARG A 37 -6.58 -8.42 -7.25
CA ARG A 37 -7.09 -9.15 -6.09
C ARG A 37 -8.00 -8.28 -5.23
N ASP A 38 -7.55 -7.06 -4.94
CA ASP A 38 -8.11 -6.23 -3.86
C ASP A 38 -8.86 -5.00 -4.40
N MET A 39 -8.53 -4.53 -5.60
CA MET A 39 -9.06 -3.26 -6.14
C MET A 39 -10.11 -3.43 -7.24
N ILE A 40 -10.41 -4.67 -7.69
CA ILE A 40 -11.48 -4.97 -8.65
C ILE A 40 -12.70 -5.48 -7.90
N GLY A 41 -13.80 -4.73 -7.99
CA GLY A 41 -15.09 -5.10 -7.42
C GLY A 41 -15.78 -6.24 -8.19
N PRO A 42 -16.79 -6.89 -7.59
CA PRO A 42 -17.50 -8.03 -8.18
C PRO A 42 -18.19 -7.70 -9.53
N GLU A 43 -18.54 -6.44 -9.74
CA GLU A 43 -19.15 -5.92 -10.97
C GLU A 43 -18.10 -5.53 -12.04
N GLY A 44 -16.81 -5.72 -11.76
CA GLY A 44 -15.70 -5.35 -12.65
C GLY A 44 -15.25 -3.87 -12.56
N GLY A 45 -15.85 -3.08 -11.67
CA GLY A 45 -15.39 -1.72 -11.37
C GLY A 45 -14.05 -1.73 -10.62
N ILE A 46 -13.25 -0.67 -10.81
CA ILE A 46 -11.96 -0.50 -10.12
C ILE A 46 -12.11 0.57 -9.04
N PHE A 47 -11.78 0.24 -7.79
CA PHE A 47 -11.84 1.18 -6.67
C PHE A 47 -10.75 2.25 -6.77
N SER A 48 -11.05 3.49 -6.39
CA SER A 48 -10.07 4.59 -6.42
C SER A 48 -9.04 4.51 -5.28
N ALA A 49 -9.41 3.88 -4.17
CA ALA A 49 -8.59 3.71 -2.98
C ALA A 49 -9.08 2.50 -2.18
N GLU A 50 -8.16 1.88 -1.44
CA GLU A 50 -8.50 0.96 -0.37
C GLU A 50 -8.71 1.75 0.92
N ASP A 51 -9.60 1.28 1.79
CA ASP A 51 -9.86 1.89 3.09
C ASP A 51 -8.66 1.67 4.02
N ALA A 52 -8.21 2.73 4.70
CA ALA A 52 -7.10 2.70 5.66
C ALA A 52 -7.53 2.29 7.07
N ASP A 53 -8.80 1.92 7.23
CA ASP A 53 -9.40 1.49 8.49
C ASP A 53 -8.65 0.32 9.13
N SER A 54 -8.10 0.60 10.31
CA SER A 54 -7.33 -0.37 11.10
C SER A 54 -7.92 -0.52 12.50
N SER A 55 -7.79 -1.73 13.04
CA SER A 55 -8.20 -2.01 14.42
C SER A 55 -6.96 -1.95 15.31
N GLU A 56 -7.04 -1.18 16.41
CA GLU A 56 -5.99 -1.12 17.44
C GLU A 56 -5.73 -2.53 18.05
N HIS A 57 -6.78 -3.36 18.17
CA HIS A 57 -6.72 -4.74 18.67
C HIS A 57 -7.88 -5.57 18.08
N GLU A 58 -7.76 -6.89 18.10
CA GLU A 58 -8.82 -7.79 17.62
C GLU A 58 -10.14 -7.55 18.39
N GLY A 59 -11.18 -7.08 17.69
CA GLY A 59 -12.49 -6.75 18.28
C GLY A 59 -12.72 -5.25 18.60
N SER A 60 -11.76 -4.35 18.37
CA SER A 60 -11.98 -2.91 18.52
C SER A 60 -12.66 -2.29 17.28
N ALA A 61 -13.46 -1.23 17.49
CA ALA A 61 -13.98 -0.42 16.40
C ALA A 61 -12.84 0.06 15.50
N LYS A 62 -13.00 -0.10 14.18
CA LYS A 62 -12.02 0.38 13.21
C LYS A 62 -11.97 1.91 13.27
N LYS A 63 -10.75 2.45 13.20
CA LYS A 63 -10.51 3.89 13.09
C LYS A 63 -9.52 4.12 11.95
N GLU A 64 -9.68 5.25 11.29
CA GLU A 64 -8.74 5.72 10.27
C GLU A 64 -7.33 5.82 10.90
N GLY A 65 -6.37 5.07 10.35
CA GLY A 65 -4.95 5.20 10.70
C GLY A 65 -4.55 4.71 12.10
N ALA A 66 -5.35 3.85 12.75
CA ALA A 66 -5.08 3.36 14.11
C ALA A 66 -3.68 2.73 14.31
N PHE A 67 -3.13 2.03 13.30
CA PHE A 67 -1.77 1.47 13.35
C PHE A 67 -0.65 2.53 13.31
N TYR A 68 -0.96 3.76 12.92
CA TYR A 68 0.01 4.85 12.74
C TYR A 68 -0.10 5.93 13.82
N ILE A 69 -0.86 5.67 14.89
CA ILE A 69 -0.97 6.59 16.03
C ILE A 69 0.15 6.25 17.03
N TRP A 70 1.03 7.20 17.28
CA TRP A 70 2.02 7.10 18.34
C TRP A 70 1.42 7.48 19.70
N THR A 71 1.74 6.69 20.72
CA THR A 71 1.50 7.05 22.11
C THR A 71 2.48 8.14 22.55
N SER A 72 2.08 8.98 23.51
CA SER A 72 2.99 9.99 24.08
C SER A 72 4.28 9.35 24.61
N LYS A 73 4.21 8.11 25.13
CA LYS A 73 5.38 7.38 25.61
C LYS A 73 6.38 7.08 24.49
N GLU A 74 5.94 6.67 23.30
CA GLU A 74 6.80 6.42 22.14
C GLU A 74 7.49 7.70 21.65
N VAL A 75 6.82 8.85 21.76
CA VAL A 75 7.38 10.14 21.37
C VAL A 75 8.40 10.65 22.41
N PHE A 76 8.11 10.50 23.71
CA PHE A 76 8.95 11.06 24.78
C PHE A 76 10.13 10.16 25.19
N PHE A 77 10.14 8.86 24.85
CA PHE A 77 11.24 7.93 25.25
C PHE A 77 12.47 7.94 24.33
N SER A 78 12.52 8.73 23.25
CA SER A 78 13.71 8.78 22.38
C SER A 78 14.85 9.68 22.88
N SER A 79 14.70 10.31 24.06
CA SER A 79 15.67 11.28 24.60
C SER A 79 16.34 10.77 25.87
N SER A 80 17.21 9.78 25.74
CA SER A 80 18.19 9.42 26.78
C SER A 80 19.41 8.79 26.10
N PHE A 81 20.34 9.64 25.69
CA PHE A 81 21.75 9.31 25.42
C PHE A 81 22.62 10.03 26.44
#